data_AF-A0AAJ1Q0Z9-F1
#
_entry.id   AF-A0AAJ1Q0Z9-F1
#
_cell.length_a   1.000
_cell.length_b   1.000
_cell.length_c   1.000
_cell.angle_alpha   90.00
_cell.angle_beta   90.00
_cell.angle_gamma   90.00
#
_symmetry.space_group_name_H-M   'P 1'
#
loop_
_entity.id
_entity.type
_entity.pdbx_description
1 polymer ?
#
loop_
_entity_poly.entity_id
_entity_poly.type
_entity_poly.pdbx_seq_one_letter_code
_entity_poly.pdbx_strand_id
1 'polypeptide(L)'
;MTTVHVCTQKELDKALATPKCHEVVVRSPRDVWLKIRDSHGKNVEVSGDTIVSVSGDAVVDVSGNVTVRAYENATVNALDNSTVMACDCVTVAAYDHATVMACGYVSVTAYDDATVKACDCVSVTAYDDATVMACGRAYVDAYGSATVKAGTCVPVHVHSKAVAHKGGVIIDMTAIDANDPETWCAMHLVEVDEDGQAHLYKALDADLCAGHNYRRLTNYPIGHVVDDTANWADNNRCGNGLHVSPTPWLAKTYYKEASRFVEVCCPVEELRPINSSKAKAPRLRVLREVTLDGSPVGGGTR
;
A
#
# COMPACT_ATOMS: atom_id res chain seq x y z
N MET A 1 -6.80 -10.82 -32.76
CA MET A 1 -7.55 -11.39 -31.62
C MET A 1 -8.88 -11.92 -32.12
N THR A 2 -9.40 -12.98 -31.52
CA THR A 2 -10.73 -13.52 -31.86
C THR A 2 -11.67 -13.22 -30.72
N THR A 3 -12.69 -12.40 -31.01
CA THR A 3 -13.75 -11.98 -30.11
C THR A 3 -14.97 -12.86 -30.31
N VAL A 4 -15.59 -13.34 -29.23
CA VAL A 4 -16.79 -14.18 -29.27
C VAL A 4 -17.91 -13.52 -28.45
N HIS A 5 -19.05 -13.27 -29.08
CA HIS A 5 -20.23 -12.74 -28.39
C HIS A 5 -21.09 -13.89 -27.87
N VAL A 6 -21.55 -13.77 -26.63
CA VAL A 6 -22.35 -14.80 -25.95
C VAL A 6 -23.56 -14.17 -25.23
N CYS A 7 -24.70 -14.84 -25.32
CA CYS A 7 -25.94 -14.41 -24.68
C CYS A 7 -26.49 -15.46 -23.69
N THR A 8 -25.94 -16.68 -23.72
CA THR A 8 -26.39 -17.82 -22.90
C THR A 8 -25.22 -18.50 -22.18
N GLN A 9 -25.51 -19.25 -21.11
CA GLN A 9 -24.48 -19.97 -20.35
C GLN A 9 -23.73 -20.99 -21.23
N LYS A 10 -24.45 -21.69 -22.11
CA LYS A 10 -23.85 -22.70 -22.99
C LYS A 10 -22.86 -22.08 -23.98
N GLU A 11 -23.16 -20.89 -24.51
CA GLU A 11 -22.26 -20.14 -25.38
C GLU A 11 -21.04 -19.65 -24.61
N LEU A 12 -21.25 -19.11 -23.41
CA LEU A 12 -20.19 -18.65 -22.51
C LEU A 12 -19.22 -19.79 -22.15
N ASP A 13 -19.73 -20.93 -21.69
CA ASP A 13 -18.92 -22.10 -21.32
C ASP A 13 -18.07 -22.58 -22.52
N LYS A 14 -18.68 -22.61 -23.71
CA LYS A 14 -17.98 -22.99 -24.95
C LYS A 14 -16.89 -21.99 -25.33
N ALA A 15 -17.16 -20.69 -25.19
CA ALA A 15 -16.20 -19.63 -25.49
C ALA A 15 -15.01 -19.69 -24.54
N LEU A 16 -15.26 -19.84 -23.23
CA LEU A 16 -14.22 -19.95 -22.20
C LEU A 16 -13.38 -21.22 -22.34
N ALA A 17 -13.95 -22.32 -22.81
CA ALA A 17 -13.20 -23.56 -23.08
C ALA A 17 -12.38 -23.52 -24.38
N THR A 18 -12.61 -22.54 -25.27
CA THR A 18 -11.95 -22.49 -26.58
C THR A 18 -10.55 -21.85 -26.47
N PRO A 19 -9.44 -22.57 -26.75
CA PRO A 19 -8.08 -22.05 -26.54
C PRO A 19 -7.70 -20.86 -27.44
N LYS A 20 -8.36 -20.72 -28.61
CA LYS A 20 -8.10 -19.62 -29.57
C LYS A 20 -8.94 -18.37 -29.31
N CYS A 21 -9.89 -18.43 -28.38
CA CYS A 21 -10.69 -17.26 -28.00
C CYS A 21 -9.89 -16.43 -26.99
N HIS A 22 -9.66 -15.16 -27.32
CA HIS A 22 -8.89 -14.25 -26.47
C HIS A 22 -9.81 -13.29 -25.71
N GLU A 23 -11.00 -13.01 -26.27
CA GLU A 23 -11.96 -12.06 -25.74
C GLU A 23 -13.38 -12.63 -25.86
N VAL A 24 -14.13 -12.56 -24.76
CA VAL A 24 -15.54 -12.98 -24.67
C VAL A 24 -16.39 -11.78 -24.28
N VAL A 25 -17.34 -11.43 -25.14
CA VAL A 25 -18.27 -10.33 -24.88
C VAL A 25 -19.62 -10.91 -24.47
N VAL A 26 -20.01 -10.68 -23.23
CA VAL A 26 -21.23 -11.18 -22.61
C VAL A 26 -22.31 -10.10 -22.71
N ARG A 27 -23.41 -10.44 -23.38
CA ARG A 27 -24.61 -9.61 -23.49
C ARG A 27 -25.84 -10.48 -23.22
N SER A 28 -26.19 -10.66 -21.96
CA SER A 28 -27.36 -11.47 -21.62
C SER A 28 -28.64 -10.64 -21.74
N PRO A 29 -29.77 -11.27 -22.07
CA PRO A 29 -31.07 -10.64 -21.87
C PRO A 29 -31.26 -10.26 -20.41
N ARG A 30 -32.11 -9.24 -20.16
CA ARG A 30 -32.53 -8.87 -18.82
C ARG A 30 -33.01 -10.10 -18.04
N ASP A 31 -32.66 -10.17 -16.76
CA ASP A 31 -33.03 -11.25 -15.83
C ASP A 31 -32.38 -12.63 -16.08
N VAL A 32 -31.40 -12.74 -17.00
CA VAL A 32 -30.64 -13.98 -17.22
C VAL A 32 -29.27 -13.92 -16.55
N TRP A 33 -29.11 -14.68 -15.45
CA TRP A 33 -27.83 -14.83 -14.75
C TRP A 33 -26.87 -15.75 -15.51
N LEU A 34 -25.73 -15.19 -15.92
CA LEU A 34 -24.60 -15.97 -16.42
C LEU A 34 -23.51 -16.08 -15.35
N LYS A 35 -22.85 -17.23 -15.27
CA LYS A 35 -21.85 -17.55 -14.27
C LYS A 35 -20.46 -17.63 -14.91
N ILE A 36 -19.53 -16.85 -14.38
CA ILE A 36 -18.12 -16.81 -14.78
C ILE A 36 -17.29 -17.22 -13.56
N ARG A 37 -16.82 -18.47 -13.54
CA ARG A 37 -16.06 -19.03 -12.40
C ARG A 37 -14.54 -18.95 -12.59
N ASP A 38 -14.11 -18.88 -13.84
CA ASP A 38 -12.72 -18.75 -14.23
C ASP A 38 -12.74 -18.16 -15.65
N SER A 39 -12.00 -17.08 -15.87
CA SER A 39 -11.87 -16.51 -17.22
C SER A 39 -10.89 -17.32 -18.08
N HIS A 40 -10.14 -18.24 -17.48
CA HIS A 40 -9.08 -19.04 -18.09
C HIS A 40 -8.07 -18.16 -18.84
N GLY A 41 -7.71 -17.02 -18.22
CA GLY A 41 -6.81 -16.01 -18.77
C GLY A 41 -7.36 -15.24 -19.97
N LYS A 42 -8.67 -15.30 -20.25
CA LYS A 42 -9.33 -14.54 -21.33
C LYS A 42 -9.82 -13.20 -20.81
N ASN A 43 -9.89 -12.22 -21.70
CA ASN A 43 -10.62 -11.00 -21.39
C ASN A 43 -12.13 -11.25 -21.49
N VAL A 44 -12.88 -10.90 -20.45
CA VAL A 44 -14.34 -11.07 -20.41
C VAL A 44 -14.98 -9.71 -20.19
N GLU A 45 -15.55 -9.16 -21.27
CA GLU A 45 -16.32 -7.93 -21.22
C GLU A 45 -17.80 -8.26 -21.01
N VAL A 46 -18.45 -7.61 -20.06
CA VAL A 46 -19.88 -7.73 -19.80
C VAL A 46 -20.50 -6.36 -20.01
N SER A 47 -21.43 -6.23 -20.96
CA SER A 47 -22.00 -4.92 -21.28
C SER A 47 -23.52 -4.91 -21.46
N GLY A 48 -24.10 -3.72 -21.39
CA GLY A 48 -25.54 -3.47 -21.57
C GLY A 48 -26.34 -3.70 -20.29
N ASP A 49 -27.59 -4.16 -20.44
CA ASP A 49 -28.49 -4.47 -19.32
C ASP A 49 -28.32 -5.93 -18.86
N THR A 50 -27.10 -6.30 -18.49
CA THR A 50 -26.69 -7.69 -18.22
C THR A 50 -26.58 -7.97 -16.71
N ILE A 51 -26.83 -9.21 -16.28
CA ILE A 51 -26.57 -9.66 -14.91
C ILE A 51 -25.66 -10.89 -14.88
N VAL A 52 -24.60 -10.83 -14.07
CA VAL A 52 -23.59 -11.90 -13.99
C VAL A 52 -23.21 -12.23 -12.55
N SER A 53 -22.93 -13.51 -12.31
CA SER A 53 -22.25 -13.98 -11.11
C SER A 53 -20.81 -14.31 -11.47
N VAL A 54 -19.87 -13.71 -10.76
CA VAL A 54 -18.44 -13.88 -10.96
C VAL A 54 -17.85 -14.50 -9.70
N SER A 55 -17.04 -15.54 -9.84
CA SER A 55 -16.37 -16.19 -8.72
C SER A 55 -15.04 -16.79 -9.18
N GLY A 56 -14.33 -17.48 -8.29
CA GLY A 56 -13.00 -18.01 -8.53
C GLY A 56 -12.01 -16.93 -8.94
N ASP A 57 -11.01 -17.30 -9.73
CA ASP A 57 -9.97 -16.37 -10.20
C ASP A 57 -10.40 -15.60 -11.48
N ALA A 58 -11.72 -15.46 -11.69
CA ALA A 58 -12.25 -14.77 -12.86
C ALA A 58 -11.97 -13.26 -12.80
N VAL A 59 -11.57 -12.72 -13.96
CA VAL A 59 -11.38 -11.28 -14.19
C VAL A 59 -12.39 -10.83 -15.24
N VAL A 60 -13.17 -9.79 -14.93
CA VAL A 60 -14.18 -9.24 -15.84
C VAL A 60 -14.13 -7.71 -15.89
N ASP A 61 -14.37 -7.16 -17.08
CA ASP A 61 -14.64 -5.75 -17.29
C ASP A 61 -16.14 -5.58 -17.53
N VAL A 62 -16.80 -4.70 -16.78
CA VAL A 62 -18.25 -4.49 -16.89
C VAL A 62 -18.59 -3.02 -17.16
N SER A 63 -19.48 -2.76 -18.12
CA SER A 63 -19.85 -1.41 -18.55
C SER A 63 -21.33 -1.28 -18.90
N GLY A 64 -21.89 -0.08 -18.76
CA GLY A 64 -23.34 0.16 -18.84
C GLY A 64 -24.10 -0.26 -17.57
N ASN A 65 -25.35 -0.69 -17.72
CA ASN A 65 -26.25 -1.00 -16.61
C ASN A 65 -26.11 -2.46 -16.13
N VAL A 66 -24.89 -2.89 -15.84
CA VAL A 66 -24.59 -4.29 -15.47
C VAL A 66 -24.72 -4.47 -13.96
N THR A 67 -25.38 -5.56 -13.52
CA THR A 67 -25.33 -5.98 -12.11
C THR A 67 -24.45 -7.23 -11.95
N VAL A 68 -23.44 -7.12 -11.09
CA VAL A 68 -22.48 -8.19 -10.79
C VAL A 68 -22.67 -8.68 -9.36
N ARG A 69 -22.69 -10.00 -9.18
CA ARG A 69 -22.47 -10.64 -7.87
C ARG A 69 -21.10 -11.31 -7.89
N ALA A 70 -20.15 -10.73 -7.16
CA ALA A 70 -18.78 -11.20 -7.11
C ALA A 70 -18.48 -11.89 -5.77
N TYR A 71 -17.80 -13.04 -5.83
CA TYR A 71 -17.41 -13.83 -4.67
C TYR A 71 -16.00 -14.41 -4.86
N GLU A 72 -15.46 -15.04 -3.80
CA GLU A 72 -14.16 -15.72 -3.84
C GLU A 72 -13.05 -14.75 -4.30
N ASN A 73 -12.13 -15.16 -5.19
CA ASN A 73 -10.98 -14.34 -5.62
C ASN A 73 -11.26 -13.49 -6.88
N ALA A 74 -12.53 -13.19 -7.16
CA ALA A 74 -12.90 -12.52 -8.39
C ALA A 74 -12.32 -11.10 -8.48
N THR A 75 -12.00 -10.67 -9.69
CA THR A 75 -11.62 -9.28 -9.99
C THR A 75 -12.64 -8.66 -10.95
N VAL A 76 -13.18 -7.50 -10.59
CA VAL A 76 -14.19 -6.78 -11.36
C VAL A 76 -13.76 -5.34 -11.61
N ASN A 77 -13.64 -4.94 -12.88
CA ASN A 77 -13.55 -3.54 -13.27
C ASN A 77 -14.94 -3.05 -13.66
N ALA A 78 -15.52 -2.15 -12.88
CA ALA A 78 -16.89 -1.67 -13.01
C ALA A 78 -16.91 -0.22 -13.50
N LEU A 79 -17.46 0.00 -14.69
CA LEU A 79 -17.54 1.29 -15.36
C LEU A 79 -18.99 1.77 -15.50
N ASP A 80 -19.16 3.04 -15.91
CA ASP A 80 -20.46 3.68 -16.15
C ASP A 80 -21.45 3.55 -14.97
N ASN A 81 -22.64 2.98 -15.20
CA ASN A 81 -23.72 2.85 -14.21
C ASN A 81 -23.81 1.43 -13.63
N SER A 82 -22.69 0.70 -13.63
CA SER A 82 -22.67 -0.69 -13.17
C SER A 82 -22.82 -0.79 -11.65
N THR A 83 -23.39 -1.91 -11.19
CA THR A 83 -23.57 -2.20 -9.77
C THR A 83 -22.89 -3.51 -9.42
N VAL A 84 -22.01 -3.50 -8.42
CA VAL A 84 -21.29 -4.68 -7.93
C VAL A 84 -21.68 -4.99 -6.50
N MET A 85 -22.20 -6.19 -6.25
CA MET A 85 -22.31 -6.78 -4.93
C MET A 85 -21.12 -7.72 -4.73
N ALA A 86 -20.15 -7.33 -3.91
CA ALA A 86 -18.93 -8.09 -3.69
C ALA A 86 -18.88 -8.61 -2.26
N CYS A 87 -18.62 -9.91 -2.09
CA CYS A 87 -18.29 -10.46 -0.79
C CYS A 87 -17.14 -11.48 -0.84
N ASP A 88 -16.54 -11.80 0.31
CA ASP A 88 -15.32 -12.61 0.45
C ASP A 88 -14.07 -11.91 -0.08
N CYS A 89 -13.18 -12.58 -0.82
CA CYS A 89 -11.83 -12.11 -1.19
C CYS A 89 -11.79 -11.38 -2.55
N VAL A 90 -12.76 -10.51 -2.81
CA VAL A 90 -12.94 -9.88 -4.13
C VAL A 90 -12.13 -8.60 -4.26
N THR A 91 -11.62 -8.33 -5.46
CA THR A 91 -11.03 -7.03 -5.84
C THR A 91 -11.96 -6.30 -6.81
N VAL A 92 -12.28 -5.03 -6.55
CA VAL A 92 -13.12 -4.21 -7.42
C VAL A 92 -12.41 -2.89 -7.73
N ALA A 93 -12.33 -2.52 -9.01
CA ALA A 93 -12.05 -1.15 -9.42
C ALA A 93 -13.34 -0.54 -9.99
N ALA A 94 -13.82 0.56 -9.42
CA ALA A 94 -15.06 1.22 -9.80
C ALA A 94 -14.77 2.62 -10.35
N TYR A 95 -15.37 2.95 -11.48
CA TYR A 95 -15.17 4.18 -12.24
C TYR A 95 -16.51 4.85 -12.54
N ASP A 96 -16.47 6.13 -12.93
CA ASP A 96 -17.64 6.92 -13.30
C ASP A 96 -18.77 6.83 -12.25
N HIS A 97 -19.99 6.44 -12.62
CA HIS A 97 -21.14 6.35 -11.72
C HIS A 97 -21.34 4.94 -11.12
N ALA A 98 -20.30 4.11 -11.10
CA ALA A 98 -20.41 2.73 -10.64
C ALA A 98 -20.72 2.68 -9.13
N THR A 99 -21.56 1.72 -8.74
CA THR A 99 -21.94 1.50 -7.34
C THR A 99 -21.43 0.15 -6.84
N VAL A 100 -20.71 0.15 -5.72
CA VAL A 100 -20.19 -1.06 -5.08
C VAL A 100 -20.82 -1.23 -3.70
N MET A 101 -21.37 -2.42 -3.44
CA MET A 101 -21.77 -2.88 -2.11
C MET A 101 -20.85 -4.02 -1.70
N ALA A 102 -19.95 -3.76 -0.75
CA ALA A 102 -18.88 -4.66 -0.36
C ALA A 102 -19.04 -5.16 1.09
N CYS A 103 -18.85 -6.47 1.28
CA CYS A 103 -18.92 -7.14 2.58
C CYS A 103 -17.84 -8.22 2.76
N GLY A 104 -17.20 -8.34 3.92
CA GLY A 104 -16.13 -9.33 4.14
C GLY A 104 -14.75 -8.81 3.70
N TYR A 105 -13.90 -9.64 3.10
CA TYR A 105 -12.49 -9.35 2.81
C TYR A 105 -12.26 -8.71 1.42
N VAL A 106 -13.03 -7.67 1.10
CA VAL A 106 -13.04 -7.04 -0.23
C VAL A 106 -12.07 -5.87 -0.28
N SER A 107 -11.34 -5.74 -1.39
CA SER A 107 -10.58 -4.53 -1.73
C SER A 107 -11.29 -3.75 -2.83
N VAL A 108 -11.54 -2.46 -2.61
CA VAL A 108 -12.22 -1.58 -3.57
C VAL A 108 -11.37 -0.36 -3.86
N THR A 109 -11.11 -0.08 -5.13
CA THR A 109 -10.61 1.22 -5.59
C THR A 109 -11.71 1.94 -6.33
N ALA A 110 -12.07 3.15 -5.90
CA ALA A 110 -13.14 3.95 -6.49
C ALA A 110 -12.59 5.27 -7.06
N TYR A 111 -13.00 5.60 -8.27
CA TYR A 111 -12.61 6.79 -9.04
C TYR A 111 -13.83 7.62 -9.46
N ASP A 112 -13.58 8.85 -9.88
CA ASP A 112 -14.60 9.76 -10.41
C ASP A 112 -15.82 9.87 -9.49
N ASP A 113 -17.04 9.65 -9.97
CA ASP A 113 -18.29 9.75 -9.21
C ASP A 113 -18.71 8.42 -8.51
N ALA A 114 -17.79 7.46 -8.38
CA ALA A 114 -18.14 6.11 -7.95
C ALA A 114 -18.62 6.09 -6.49
N THR A 115 -19.60 5.25 -6.20
CA THR A 115 -20.20 5.12 -4.86
C THR A 115 -19.91 3.77 -4.23
N VAL A 116 -19.34 3.76 -3.03
CA VAL A 116 -19.01 2.53 -2.28
C VAL A 116 -19.75 2.47 -0.96
N LYS A 117 -20.41 1.36 -0.69
CA LYS A 117 -20.93 0.98 0.63
C LYS A 117 -20.12 -0.20 1.15
N ALA A 118 -19.27 0.04 2.14
CA ALA A 118 -18.34 -0.93 2.69
C ALA A 118 -18.72 -1.32 4.12
N CYS A 119 -18.75 -2.61 4.40
CA CYS A 119 -18.98 -3.14 5.74
C CYS A 119 -18.11 -4.37 6.04
N ASP A 120 -17.76 -4.55 7.32
CA ASP A 120 -16.84 -5.61 7.77
C ASP A 120 -15.39 -5.37 7.32
N CYS A 121 -14.61 -6.38 6.91
CA CYS A 121 -13.16 -6.27 6.65
C CYS A 121 -12.82 -5.69 5.26
N VAL A 122 -13.51 -4.61 4.85
CA VAL A 122 -13.34 -4.03 3.51
C VAL A 122 -12.31 -2.90 3.53
N SER A 123 -11.36 -2.95 2.59
CA SER A 123 -10.42 -1.85 2.33
C SER A 123 -10.91 -1.04 1.14
N VAL A 124 -11.01 0.29 1.29
CA VAL A 124 -11.44 1.19 0.22
C VAL A 124 -10.37 2.25 -0.03
N THR A 125 -9.97 2.42 -1.28
CA THR A 125 -9.20 3.58 -1.75
C THR A 125 -10.10 4.43 -2.64
N ALA A 126 -10.37 5.68 -2.26
CA ALA A 126 -11.27 6.59 -2.97
C ALA A 126 -10.51 7.79 -3.55
N TYR A 127 -10.70 8.05 -4.83
CA TYR A 127 -10.10 9.15 -5.59
C TYR A 127 -11.17 10.12 -6.10
N ASP A 128 -10.72 11.30 -6.53
CA ASP A 128 -11.54 12.32 -7.21
C ASP A 128 -12.84 12.63 -6.45
N ASP A 129 -14.02 12.49 -7.05
CA ASP A 129 -15.31 12.82 -6.43
C ASP A 129 -16.01 11.60 -5.78
N ALA A 130 -15.27 10.50 -5.56
CA ALA A 130 -15.85 9.23 -5.13
C ALA A 130 -16.48 9.35 -3.74
N THR A 131 -17.61 8.66 -3.56
CA THR A 131 -18.38 8.69 -2.31
C THR A 131 -18.33 7.35 -1.59
N VAL A 132 -17.90 7.35 -0.32
CA VAL A 132 -17.77 6.14 0.49
C VAL A 132 -18.64 6.23 1.76
N MET A 133 -19.42 5.18 2.01
CA MET A 133 -20.05 4.92 3.30
C MET A 133 -19.47 3.64 3.90
N ALA A 134 -18.74 3.77 5.01
CA ALA A 134 -17.99 2.68 5.63
C ALA A 134 -18.43 2.41 7.08
N CYS A 135 -18.56 1.14 7.46
CA CYS A 135 -18.85 0.73 8.84
C CYS A 135 -18.19 -0.63 9.19
N GLY A 136 -18.29 -1.03 10.47
CA GLY A 136 -17.69 -2.28 10.94
C GLY A 136 -16.17 -2.16 11.06
N ARG A 137 -15.44 -3.13 10.51
CA ARG A 137 -13.96 -3.17 10.50
C ARG A 137 -13.37 -2.58 9.22
N ALA A 138 -14.15 -1.79 8.48
CA ALA A 138 -13.72 -1.25 7.21
C ALA A 138 -12.61 -0.20 7.43
N TYR A 139 -11.85 0.06 6.38
CA TYR A 139 -10.77 1.03 6.34
C TYR A 139 -10.85 1.84 5.04
N VAL A 140 -10.55 3.13 5.10
CA VAL A 140 -10.63 4.03 3.93
C VAL A 140 -9.37 4.88 3.80
N ASP A 141 -8.73 4.82 2.63
CA ASP A 141 -7.81 5.87 2.14
C ASP A 141 -8.56 6.80 1.19
N ALA A 142 -8.56 8.11 1.46
CA ALA A 142 -9.28 9.10 0.66
C ALA A 142 -8.35 10.16 0.08
N TYR A 143 -8.49 10.42 -1.22
CA TYR A 143 -7.71 11.35 -2.03
C TYR A 143 -8.63 12.33 -2.77
N GLY A 144 -8.04 13.32 -3.44
CA GLY A 144 -8.79 14.26 -4.28
C GLY A 144 -9.87 15.02 -3.50
N SER A 145 -11.09 15.00 -4.02
CA SER A 145 -12.30 15.63 -3.47
C SER A 145 -13.25 14.60 -2.83
N ALA A 146 -12.76 13.39 -2.52
CA ALA A 146 -13.61 12.28 -2.14
C ALA A 146 -14.45 12.59 -0.90
N THR A 147 -15.65 12.02 -0.84
CA THR A 147 -16.58 12.20 0.28
C THR A 147 -16.72 10.92 1.09
N VAL A 148 -16.40 10.95 2.38
CA VAL A 148 -16.42 9.78 3.27
C VAL A 148 -17.40 9.97 4.43
N LYS A 149 -18.31 9.00 4.62
CA LYS A 149 -19.11 8.84 5.85
C LYS A 149 -18.74 7.54 6.53
N ALA A 150 -18.10 7.64 7.69
CA ALA A 150 -17.52 6.52 8.38
C ALA A 150 -18.14 6.29 9.77
N GLY A 151 -18.33 5.03 10.16
CA GLY A 151 -18.69 4.65 11.53
C GLY A 151 -17.60 5.05 12.53
N THR A 152 -17.94 5.20 13.81
CA THR A 152 -17.05 5.78 14.84
C THR A 152 -15.68 5.12 14.96
N CYS A 153 -15.57 3.81 14.72
CA CYS A 153 -14.31 3.07 14.84
C CYS A 153 -13.60 2.83 13.50
N VAL A 154 -14.15 3.34 12.38
CA VAL A 154 -13.56 3.14 11.06
C VAL A 154 -12.39 4.13 10.89
N PRO A 155 -11.15 3.65 10.74
CA PRO A 155 -10.02 4.49 10.35
C PRO A 155 -10.22 5.08 8.95
N VAL A 156 -9.97 6.39 8.82
CA VAL A 156 -9.99 7.11 7.54
C VAL A 156 -8.69 7.89 7.40
N HIS A 157 -7.85 7.49 6.47
CA HIS A 157 -6.66 8.24 6.09
C HIS A 157 -7.03 9.31 5.06
N VAL A 158 -6.76 10.56 5.39
CA VAL A 158 -7.07 11.71 4.55
C VAL A 158 -5.79 12.22 3.91
N HIS A 159 -5.66 12.05 2.59
CA HIS A 159 -4.46 12.42 1.82
C HIS A 159 -4.61 13.71 1.02
N SER A 160 -5.79 14.34 1.05
CA SER A 160 -6.04 15.64 0.40
C SER A 160 -6.91 16.52 1.27
N LYS A 161 -6.60 17.82 1.32
CA LYS A 161 -7.39 18.82 2.07
C LYS A 161 -8.80 19.04 1.51
N ALA A 162 -9.05 18.59 0.28
CA ALA A 162 -10.36 18.68 -0.36
C ALA A 162 -11.28 17.50 0.00
N VAL A 163 -10.79 16.46 0.68
CA VAL A 163 -11.61 15.35 1.15
C VAL A 163 -12.64 15.86 2.16
N ALA A 164 -13.91 15.59 1.90
CA ALA A 164 -14.99 15.84 2.84
C ALA A 164 -15.25 14.57 3.66
N HIS A 165 -15.17 14.64 4.98
CA HIS A 165 -15.42 13.46 5.82
C HIS A 165 -16.37 13.74 6.99
N LYS A 166 -17.12 12.70 7.38
CA LYS A 166 -18.00 12.72 8.56
C LYS A 166 -17.93 11.39 9.31
N GLY A 167 -17.64 11.47 10.61
CA GLY A 167 -17.41 10.30 11.46
C GLY A 167 -16.04 9.67 11.19
N GLY A 168 -15.83 8.43 11.64
CA GLY A 168 -14.54 7.76 11.57
C GLY A 168 -13.52 8.25 12.60
N VAL A 169 -12.41 7.52 12.66
CA VAL A 169 -11.16 7.96 13.29
C VAL A 169 -10.31 8.56 12.18
N ILE A 170 -10.23 9.89 12.14
CA ILE A 170 -9.53 10.61 11.08
C ILE A 170 -8.04 10.61 11.37
N ILE A 171 -7.26 10.16 10.39
CA ILE A 171 -5.81 10.21 10.36
C ILE A 171 -5.46 11.16 9.22
N ASP A 172 -5.16 12.41 9.58
CA ASP A 172 -4.85 13.46 8.62
C ASP A 172 -3.41 13.29 8.11
N MET A 173 -3.27 12.69 6.93
CA MET A 173 -1.99 12.47 6.27
C MET A 173 -1.46 13.77 5.66
N THR A 174 -2.31 14.78 5.44
CA THR A 174 -1.89 16.07 4.85
C THR A 174 -1.11 16.95 5.82
N ALA A 175 -1.23 16.66 7.12
CA ALA A 175 -0.50 17.33 8.18
C ALA A 175 0.89 16.73 8.45
N ILE A 176 1.20 15.56 7.85
CA ILE A 176 2.45 14.84 8.09
C ILE A 176 3.51 15.29 7.08
N ASP A 177 4.58 15.94 7.56
CA ASP A 177 5.79 16.14 6.77
C ASP A 177 6.79 15.01 7.04
N ALA A 178 6.86 14.02 6.16
CA ALA A 178 7.79 12.91 6.30
C ALA A 178 9.27 13.30 6.09
N ASN A 179 9.56 14.54 5.68
CA ASN A 179 10.93 15.06 5.59
C ASN A 179 11.40 15.73 6.88
N ASP A 180 10.48 16.10 7.77
CA ASP A 180 10.78 16.61 9.10
C ASP A 180 11.35 15.46 9.96
N PRO A 181 12.55 15.61 10.53
CA PRO A 181 13.22 14.51 11.23
C PRO A 181 12.50 14.08 12.51
N GLU A 182 11.85 14.99 13.25
CA GLU A 182 11.07 14.65 14.44
C GLU A 182 9.85 13.79 14.07
N THR A 183 9.09 14.26 13.08
CA THR A 183 7.93 13.55 12.53
C THR A 183 8.34 12.18 11.99
N TRP A 184 9.43 12.10 11.23
CA TRP A 184 9.94 10.84 10.69
C TRP A 184 10.37 9.87 11.81
N CYS A 185 11.06 10.36 12.84
CA CYS A 185 11.43 9.53 13.99
C CYS A 185 10.18 8.95 14.67
N ALA A 186 9.16 9.77 14.92
CA ALA A 186 7.90 9.33 15.52
C ALA A 186 7.17 8.29 14.65
N MET A 187 7.06 8.52 13.33
CA MET A 187 6.42 7.60 12.39
C MET A 187 7.10 6.22 12.33
N HIS A 188 8.42 6.20 12.52
CA HIS A 188 9.22 4.98 12.42
C HIS A 188 9.58 4.37 13.77
N LEU A 189 8.99 4.88 14.87
CA LEU A 189 9.26 4.43 16.24
C LEU A 189 10.76 4.48 16.59
N VAL A 190 11.46 5.47 16.05
CA VAL A 190 12.85 5.77 16.41
C VAL A 190 12.84 6.34 17.82
N GLU A 191 13.62 5.75 18.71
CA GLU A 191 13.79 6.25 20.06
C GLU A 191 14.62 7.53 20.05
N VAL A 192 14.08 8.57 20.68
CA VAL A 192 14.77 9.84 20.91
C VAL A 192 14.96 9.97 22.42
N ASP A 193 16.21 10.07 22.86
CA ASP A 193 16.53 10.18 24.29
C ASP A 193 16.29 11.59 24.85
N GLU A 194 16.51 11.76 26.16
CA GLU A 194 16.31 13.04 26.86
C GLU A 194 17.23 14.16 26.34
N ASP A 195 18.34 13.82 25.68
CA ASP A 195 19.30 14.73 25.06
C ASP A 195 18.98 15.02 23.57
N GLY A 196 17.82 14.55 23.08
CA GLY A 196 17.39 14.74 21.70
C GLY A 196 18.19 13.94 20.67
N GLN A 197 18.83 12.84 21.08
CA GLN A 197 19.56 11.95 20.18
C GLN A 197 18.63 10.86 19.65
N ALA A 198 18.58 10.72 18.33
CA ALA A 198 17.87 9.63 17.67
C ALA A 198 18.72 8.35 17.65
N HIS A 199 18.18 7.24 18.13
CA HIS A 199 18.83 5.94 18.14
C HIS A 199 18.48 5.13 16.89
N LEU A 200 19.48 4.90 16.05
CA LEU A 200 19.35 4.32 14.72
C LEU A 200 20.37 3.20 14.51
N TYR A 201 20.29 2.52 13.37
CA TYR A 201 21.08 1.32 13.14
C TYR A 201 21.82 1.32 11.82
N LYS A 202 23.00 0.70 11.84
CA LYS A 202 23.86 0.50 10.68
C LYS A 202 24.22 -0.97 10.51
N ALA A 203 24.03 -1.49 9.31
CA ALA A 203 24.47 -2.81 8.89
C ALA A 203 25.90 -2.75 8.34
N LEU A 204 26.76 -3.65 8.83
CA LEU A 204 28.20 -3.64 8.62
C LEU A 204 28.73 -5.05 8.30
N ASP A 205 29.93 -5.11 7.74
CA ASP A 205 30.67 -6.36 7.56
C ASP A 205 31.34 -6.82 8.87
N ALA A 206 32.18 -7.87 8.79
CA ALA A 206 32.89 -8.41 9.95
C ALA A 206 33.84 -7.39 10.59
N ASP A 207 34.38 -6.46 9.80
CA ASP A 207 35.38 -5.45 10.16
C ASP A 207 34.74 -4.10 10.54
N LEU A 208 33.42 -4.07 10.80
CA LEU A 208 32.63 -2.87 11.11
C LEU A 208 32.65 -1.81 10.00
N CYS A 209 32.80 -2.25 8.76
CA CYS A 209 32.82 -1.38 7.60
C CYS A 209 31.49 -1.42 6.83
N ALA A 210 31.17 -0.30 6.20
CA ALA A 210 30.12 -0.18 5.20
C ALA A 210 30.59 0.70 4.04
N GLY A 211 29.90 0.59 2.90
CA GLY A 211 30.23 1.39 1.72
C GLY A 211 30.98 0.63 0.61
N HIS A 212 31.05 -0.71 0.67
CA HIS A 212 31.82 -1.56 -0.25
C HIS A 212 31.55 -1.30 -1.75
N ASN A 213 30.31 -0.96 -2.10
CA ASN A 213 29.88 -0.71 -3.48
C ASN A 213 29.77 0.80 -3.80
N TYR A 214 30.31 1.65 -2.94
CA TYR A 214 30.19 3.09 -3.04
C TYR A 214 31.56 3.75 -3.03
N ARG A 215 31.58 5.09 -3.11
CA ARG A 215 32.79 5.89 -3.27
C ARG A 215 33.83 5.71 -2.15
N ARG A 216 33.41 5.26 -0.96
CA ARG A 216 34.26 5.14 0.22
C ARG A 216 33.82 4.00 1.13
N LEU A 217 34.79 3.17 1.50
CA LEU A 217 34.66 2.26 2.63
C LEU A 217 34.83 3.04 3.93
N THR A 218 33.83 2.96 4.81
CA THR A 218 33.77 3.72 6.07
C THR A 218 33.68 2.75 7.23
N ASN A 219 34.59 2.89 8.20
CA ASN A 219 34.61 2.09 9.43
C ASN A 219 33.76 2.77 10.51
N TYR A 220 33.04 1.97 11.29
CA TYR A 220 32.16 2.38 12.40
C TYR A 220 32.66 1.79 13.73
N PRO A 221 33.78 2.26 14.27
CA PRO A 221 34.33 1.74 15.53
C PRO A 221 33.42 2.06 16.71
N ILE A 222 33.11 1.03 17.52
CA ILE A 222 32.30 1.17 18.73
C ILE A 222 32.91 2.20 19.68
N GLY A 223 32.06 3.03 20.28
CA GLY A 223 32.44 4.08 21.22
C GLY A 223 32.94 5.37 20.57
N HIS A 224 33.09 5.45 19.24
CA HIS A 224 33.65 6.60 18.54
C HIS A 224 32.60 7.35 17.70
N VAL A 225 32.94 8.57 17.29
CA VAL A 225 32.16 9.35 16.31
C VAL A 225 32.71 9.09 14.91
N VAL A 226 31.82 8.70 13.99
CA VAL A 226 32.09 8.67 12.56
C VAL A 226 31.64 10.01 11.98
N ASP A 227 32.54 10.70 11.28
CA ASP A 227 32.31 12.04 10.73
C ASP A 227 32.49 12.02 9.20
N ASP A 228 31.43 12.37 8.47
CA ASP A 228 31.41 12.53 7.02
C ASP A 228 30.98 13.96 6.61
N THR A 229 31.17 14.95 7.48
CA THR A 229 30.85 16.36 7.23
C THR A 229 31.47 16.88 5.93
N ALA A 230 32.67 16.41 5.56
CA ALA A 230 33.35 16.78 4.32
C ALA A 230 32.60 16.39 3.04
N ASN A 231 31.75 15.35 3.11
CA ASN A 231 30.94 14.89 1.98
C ASN A 231 29.44 15.11 2.22
N TRP A 232 29.05 15.83 3.27
CA TRP A 232 27.67 16.04 3.64
C TRP A 232 26.92 16.89 2.61
N ALA A 233 25.70 16.48 2.29
CA ALA A 233 24.76 17.29 1.52
C ALA A 233 23.46 17.44 2.30
N ASP A 234 23.17 18.68 2.72
CA ASP A 234 22.01 19.03 3.54
C ASP A 234 20.70 18.99 2.73
N ASN A 235 20.19 17.78 2.53
CA ASN A 235 18.94 17.49 1.84
C ASN A 235 18.48 16.06 2.13
N ASN A 236 17.21 15.78 1.83
CA ASN A 236 16.58 14.47 1.98
C ASN A 236 16.92 13.48 0.84
N ARG A 237 17.96 13.76 0.02
CA ARG A 237 18.35 12.88 -1.10
C ARG A 237 19.34 11.81 -0.65
N CYS A 238 19.21 10.63 -1.26
CA CYS A 238 20.15 9.54 -1.08
C CYS A 238 21.56 9.91 -1.58
N GLY A 239 22.59 9.36 -0.92
CA GLY A 239 24.01 9.73 -1.11
C GLY A 239 24.47 10.82 -0.12
N ASN A 240 25.79 11.07 -0.07
CA ASN A 240 26.45 12.17 0.67
C ASN A 240 26.02 12.30 2.15
N GLY A 241 26.82 11.72 3.06
CA GLY A 241 26.51 11.54 4.47
C GLY A 241 26.40 10.08 4.89
N LEU A 242 26.23 9.84 6.19
CA LEU A 242 26.18 8.52 6.79
C LEU A 242 24.74 8.00 6.85
N HIS A 243 24.41 7.00 6.03
CA HIS A 243 23.07 6.40 5.99
C HIS A 243 22.81 5.46 7.17
N VAL A 244 21.62 5.55 7.75
CA VAL A 244 21.15 4.78 8.91
C VAL A 244 19.67 4.43 8.78
N SER A 245 19.22 3.40 9.48
CA SER A 245 17.84 2.91 9.43
C SER A 245 17.19 2.82 10.82
N PRO A 246 15.85 2.86 10.94
CA PRO A 246 15.13 2.74 12.21
C PRO A 246 15.36 1.41 12.94
N THR A 247 15.66 0.33 12.22
CA THR A 247 15.91 -0.99 12.79
C THR A 247 17.08 -1.68 12.09
N PRO A 248 17.77 -2.65 12.74
CA PRO A 248 18.80 -3.44 12.07
C PRO A 248 18.24 -4.26 10.90
N TRP A 249 17.00 -4.74 10.99
CA TRP A 249 16.32 -5.44 9.90
C TRP A 249 16.19 -4.57 8.65
N LEU A 250 15.78 -3.30 8.79
CA LEU A 250 15.76 -2.33 7.68
C LEU A 250 17.18 -1.99 7.21
N ALA A 251 18.14 -1.85 8.11
CA ALA A 251 19.54 -1.60 7.73
C ALA A 251 20.08 -2.74 6.84
N LYS A 252 19.72 -4.00 7.15
CA LYS A 252 20.12 -5.19 6.38
C LYS A 252 19.60 -5.17 4.94
N THR A 253 18.44 -4.56 4.66
CA THR A 253 17.93 -4.49 3.28
C THR A 253 18.85 -3.69 2.36
N TYR A 254 19.66 -2.79 2.93
CA TYR A 254 20.64 -1.97 2.21
C TYR A 254 22.04 -2.59 2.15
N TYR A 255 22.32 -3.59 2.97
CA TYR A 255 23.53 -4.39 2.88
C TYR A 255 23.23 -5.85 3.24
N LYS A 256 22.83 -6.64 2.23
CA LYS A 256 22.32 -8.01 2.42
C LYS A 256 23.35 -8.96 3.02
N GLU A 257 24.63 -8.76 2.71
CA GLU A 257 25.77 -9.54 3.22
C GLU A 257 26.26 -9.07 4.60
N ALA A 258 25.61 -8.09 5.22
CA ALA A 258 25.99 -7.61 6.55
C ALA A 258 25.97 -8.75 7.58
N SER A 259 27.07 -8.86 8.32
CA SER A 259 27.25 -9.84 9.39
C SER A 259 27.16 -9.22 10.78
N ARG A 260 27.26 -7.88 10.89
CA ARG A 260 27.23 -7.15 12.15
C ARG A 260 26.31 -5.94 12.06
N PHE A 261 25.74 -5.53 13.19
CA PHE A 261 24.86 -4.38 13.29
C PHE A 261 25.27 -3.54 14.48
N VAL A 262 25.29 -2.22 14.32
CA VAL A 262 25.56 -1.30 15.43
C VAL A 262 24.39 -0.36 15.62
N GLU A 263 24.16 -0.03 16.88
CA GLU A 263 23.34 1.11 17.28
C GLU A 263 24.22 2.37 17.23
N VAL A 264 23.69 3.41 16.61
CA VAL A 264 24.31 4.72 16.49
C VAL A 264 23.33 5.78 16.95
N CYS A 265 23.83 6.94 17.37
CA CYS A 265 22.99 8.09 17.61
C CYS A 265 23.54 9.37 17.00
N CYS A 266 22.63 10.32 16.75
CA CYS A 266 22.91 11.69 16.37
C CYS A 266 21.75 12.61 16.80
N PRO A 267 21.97 13.93 16.90
CA PRO A 267 20.89 14.87 17.16
C PRO A 267 19.79 14.74 16.10
N VAL A 268 18.52 14.79 16.51
CA VAL A 268 17.38 14.71 15.58
C VAL A 268 17.46 15.80 14.50
N GLU A 269 17.89 17.01 14.86
CA GLU A 269 18.06 18.15 13.92
C GLU A 269 19.12 17.91 12.83
N GLU A 270 20.05 16.98 13.02
CA GLU A 270 21.07 16.59 12.03
C GLU A 270 20.58 15.51 11.05
N LEU A 271 19.44 14.88 11.32
CA LEU A 271 18.88 13.87 10.44
C LEU A 271 18.22 14.48 9.22
N ARG A 272 18.45 13.83 8.08
CA ARG A 272 17.65 14.01 6.87
C ARG A 272 17.01 12.67 6.50
N PRO A 273 15.71 12.49 6.77
CA PRO A 273 14.92 11.40 6.21
C PRO A 273 15.12 11.29 4.71
N ILE A 274 15.25 10.08 4.16
CA ILE A 274 15.36 9.87 2.70
C ILE A 274 14.10 9.18 2.17
N ASN A 275 13.62 8.19 2.90
CA ASN A 275 12.39 7.45 2.62
C ASN A 275 11.92 6.77 3.92
N SER A 276 10.89 5.93 3.83
CA SER A 276 10.29 5.21 4.96
C SER A 276 11.20 4.19 5.67
N SER A 277 12.45 4.01 5.25
CA SER A 277 13.34 2.96 5.79
C SER A 277 14.76 3.43 6.09
N LYS A 278 15.12 4.67 5.73
CA LYS A 278 16.42 5.23 6.06
C LYS A 278 16.45 6.76 6.08
N ALA A 279 17.39 7.26 6.87
CA ALA A 279 17.79 8.66 6.93
C ALA A 279 19.31 8.75 6.73
N LYS A 280 19.85 9.97 6.76
CA LYS A 280 21.28 10.23 6.81
C LYS A 280 21.62 11.38 7.75
N ALA A 281 22.84 11.36 8.27
CA ALA A 281 23.41 12.42 9.10
C ALA A 281 24.87 12.69 8.70
N PRO A 282 25.43 13.89 8.99
CA PRO A 282 26.84 14.17 8.78
C PRO A 282 27.73 13.43 9.77
N ARG A 283 27.24 13.18 10.99
CA ARG A 283 28.01 12.57 12.09
C ARG A 283 27.15 11.55 12.84
N LEU A 284 27.78 10.47 13.31
CA LEU A 284 27.13 9.42 14.09
C LEU A 284 28.03 8.97 15.22
N ARG A 285 27.52 8.91 16.45
CA ARG A 285 28.20 8.23 17.56
C ARG A 285 27.83 6.76 17.51
N VAL A 286 28.82 5.87 17.42
CA VAL A 286 28.61 4.42 17.48
C VAL A 286 28.57 3.99 18.94
N LEU A 287 27.45 3.45 19.39
CA LEU A 287 27.22 3.13 20.81
C LEU A 287 27.67 1.72 21.14
N ARG A 288 27.13 0.73 20.44
CA ARG A 288 27.31 -0.69 20.72
C ARG A 288 26.92 -1.56 19.53
N GLU A 289 27.33 -2.81 19.60
CA GLU A 289 26.86 -3.85 18.68
C GLU A 289 25.51 -4.40 19.14
N VAL A 290 24.63 -4.69 18.18
CA VAL A 290 23.29 -5.23 18.40
C VAL A 290 23.01 -6.44 17.51
N THR A 291 22.06 -7.27 17.92
CA THR A 291 21.50 -8.36 17.11
C THR A 291 20.63 -7.80 15.98
N LEU A 292 20.18 -8.68 15.07
CA LEU A 292 19.23 -8.30 14.01
C LEU A 292 17.89 -7.78 14.57
N ASP A 293 17.54 -8.18 15.79
CA ASP A 293 16.34 -7.73 16.50
C ASP A 293 16.57 -6.43 17.30
N GLY A 294 17.77 -5.85 17.27
CA GLY A 294 18.11 -4.60 17.95
C GLY A 294 18.52 -4.75 19.41
N SER A 295 18.69 -5.98 19.91
CA SER A 295 19.13 -6.23 21.29
C SER A 295 20.66 -6.13 21.41
N PRO A 296 21.22 -5.56 22.50
CA PRO A 296 22.67 -5.50 22.71
C PRO A 296 23.35 -6.88 22.65
N VAL A 297 24.44 -7.00 21.89
CA VAL A 297 25.28 -8.20 21.90
C VAL A 297 26.09 -8.23 23.20
N GLY A 298 26.01 -9.34 23.95
CA GLY A 298 26.75 -9.50 25.21
C GLY A 298 25.98 -9.15 26.49
N GLY A 299 24.66 -8.88 26.41
CA GLY A 299 23.76 -8.91 27.58
C GLY A 299 23.75 -7.69 28.50
N GLY A 300 24.34 -6.56 28.10
CA GLY A 300 24.17 -5.29 28.83
C GLY A 300 22.77 -4.73 28.62
N THR A 301 21.96 -4.59 29.67
CA THR A 301 20.70 -3.85 29.60
C THR A 301 20.95 -2.36 29.35
N ARG A 302 19.95 -1.71 28.74
CA ARG A 302 19.91 -0.26 28.52
C ARG A 302 20.08 0.51 29.82
#